data_AF-A0A961PC16-F1
#
_entry.id   AF-A0A961PC16-F1
#
_cell.length_a   1.000
_cell.length_b   1.000
_cell.length_c   1.000
_cell.angle_alpha   90.00
_cell.angle_beta   90.00
_cell.angle_gamma   90.00
#
_symmetry.space_group_name_H-M   'P 1'
#
loop_
_entity.id
_entity.type
_entity.pdbx_description
1 polymer ?
#
loop_
_entity_poly.entity_id
_entity_poly.type
_entity_poly.pdbx_seq_one_letter_code
_entity_poly.pdbx_strand_id
1 'polypeptide(L)' 'AHLLPQSSLTLDDDGNLGVRVAEAGPAGDVARFVPVEMLRDSPDGVWVAGLADVARVITSGQDYVTDGTPLAVTLEEPGA' A
#
# COMPACT_ATOMS: atom_id res chain seq x y z
N ALA A 1 10.20 9.28 0.82
CA ALA A 1 10.11 8.32 -0.31
C ALA A 1 10.29 6.93 0.27
N HIS A 2 9.55 5.95 -0.23
CA HIS A 2 9.48 4.60 0.33
C HIS A 2 9.89 3.59 -0.74
N LEU A 3 10.59 2.53 -0.33
CA LEU A 3 10.87 1.38 -1.18
C LEU A 3 9.81 0.31 -0.88
N LEU A 4 9.10 -0.15 -1.90
CA LEU A 4 8.01 -1.12 -1.78
C LEU A 4 8.19 -2.27 -2.76
N PRO A 5 7.65 -3.46 -2.46
CA PRO A 5 7.57 -4.53 -3.44
C PRO A 5 6.75 -4.06 -4.65
N GLN A 6 7.20 -4.38 -5.86
CA GLN A 6 6.47 -4.04 -7.09
C GLN A 6 5.05 -4.61 -7.10
N SER A 7 4.84 -5.76 -6.45
CA SER A 7 3.54 -6.42 -6.36
C SER A 7 2.53 -5.63 -5.53
N SER A 8 2.99 -4.77 -4.62
CA SER A 8 2.11 -3.95 -3.76
C SER A 8 1.48 -2.77 -4.49
N LEU A 9 1.99 -2.41 -5.67
CA LEU A 9 1.42 -1.39 -6.54
C LEU A 9 0.15 -1.91 -7.22
N THR A 10 -0.86 -1.07 -7.29
CA THR A 10 -2.12 -1.36 -7.99
C THR A 10 -2.64 -0.10 -8.67
N LEU A 11 -3.58 -0.29 -9.59
CA LEU A 11 -4.39 0.79 -10.14
C LEU A 11 -5.73 0.86 -9.39
N ASP A 12 -6.30 2.05 -9.28
CA ASP A 12 -7.72 2.21 -8.95
C ASP A 12 -8.61 2.13 -10.21
N ASP A 13 -9.92 2.20 -10.04
CA ASP A 13 -10.92 2.15 -11.12
C ASP A 13 -10.77 3.28 -12.16
N ASP A 14 -10.21 4.42 -11.77
CA ASP A 14 -9.90 5.55 -12.66
C ASP A 14 -8.51 5.43 -13.33
N GLY A 15 -7.76 4.37 -13.00
CA GLY A 15 -6.45 4.10 -13.58
C GLY A 15 -5.30 4.86 -12.92
N ASN A 16 -5.50 5.41 -11.71
CA ASN A 16 -4.41 6.04 -10.97
C ASN A 16 -3.55 4.97 -10.29
N LEU A 17 -2.22 5.13 -10.37
CA LEU A 17 -1.29 4.28 -9.66
C LEU A 17 -1.30 4.60 -8.16
N GLY A 18 -1.35 3.57 -7.35
CA GLY A 18 -1.36 3.71 -5.90
C GLY A 18 -1.00 2.42 -5.18
N VAL A 19 -1.15 2.46 -3.87
CA VAL A 19 -1.02 1.30 -2.99
C VAL A 19 -2.24 1.22 -2.08
N ARG A 20 -2.52 0.01 -1.58
CA ARG A 20 -3.45 -0.16 -0.48
C ARG A 20 -2.69 -0.02 0.84
N VAL A 21 -3.23 0.79 1.74
CA VAL A 21 -2.71 0.94 3.10
C VAL A 21 -3.77 0.50 4.10
N ALA A 22 -3.33 0.09 5.27
CA ALA A 22 -4.20 -0.17 6.40
C ALA A 22 -4.26 1.09 7.28
N GLU A 23 -5.45 1.67 7.42
CA GLU A 23 -5.71 2.84 8.27
C GLU A 23 -6.65 2.49 9.42
N ALA A 24 -6.54 3.21 10.54
CA ALA A 24 -7.42 3.02 11.67
C ALA A 24 -8.84 3.54 11.35
N GLY A 25 -9.80 2.62 11.28
CA GLY A 25 -11.21 2.91 11.16
C GLY A 25 -11.94 2.83 12.51
N PRO A 26 -13.27 3.11 12.53
CA PRO A 26 -14.06 3.14 13.76
C PRO A 26 -14.22 1.78 14.45
N ALA A 27 -14.04 0.68 13.72
CA ALA A 27 -14.22 -0.69 14.22
C ALA A 27 -12.92 -1.52 14.10
N GLY A 28 -11.78 -0.88 13.88
CA GLY A 28 -10.50 -1.54 13.58
C GLY A 28 -9.91 -1.08 12.26
N ASP A 29 -8.89 -1.79 11.80
CA ASP A 29 -8.17 -1.44 10.58
C ASP A 29 -9.04 -1.61 9.33
N VAL A 30 -8.92 -0.67 8.39
CA VAL A 30 -9.61 -0.70 7.10
C VAL A 30 -8.62 -0.45 5.97
N ALA A 31 -8.88 -1.05 4.81
CA ALA A 31 -8.11 -0.77 3.60
C ALA A 31 -8.47 0.61 3.05
N ARG A 32 -7.44 1.38 2.69
CA ARG A 32 -7.55 2.68 2.02
C ARG A 32 -6.65 2.68 0.79
N PHE A 33 -7.15 3.18 -0.33
CA PHE A 33 -6.30 3.45 -1.49
C PHE A 33 -5.59 4.80 -1.31
N VAL A 34 -4.29 4.82 -1.56
CA VAL A 34 -3.49 6.05 -1.58
C VAL A 34 -2.75 6.14 -2.91
N PRO A 35 -3.00 7.20 -3.71
CA PRO A 35 -2.28 7.39 -4.96
C PRO A 35 -0.79 7.68 -4.67
N VAL A 36 0.08 7.14 -5.50
CA VAL A 36 1.53 7.30 -5.37
C VAL A 36 2.17 7.65 -6.69
N GLU A 37 3.31 8.33 -6.64
CA GLU A 37 4.15 8.57 -7.80
C GLU A 37 5.33 7.60 -7.79
N MET A 38 5.53 6.87 -8.88
CA MET A 38 6.70 6.02 -9.07
C MET A 38 7.91 6.89 -9.43
N LEU A 39 8.95 6.85 -8.60
CA LEU A 39 10.19 7.58 -8.83
C LEU A 39 11.20 6.75 -9.65
N ARG A 40 11.36 5.47 -9.30
CA ARG A 40 12.32 4.55 -9.92
C ARG A 40 12.01 3.09 -9.58
N ASP A 41 12.20 2.18 -10.53
CA ASP A 41 12.24 0.73 -10.30
C ASP A 41 13.68 0.23 -10.04
N SER A 42 13.80 -0.85 -9.28
CA SER A 42 15.08 -1.48 -8.91
C SER A 42 14.85 -2.97 -8.67
N PRO A 43 15.91 -3.81 -8.69
CA PRO A 43 15.78 -5.24 -8.38
C PRO A 43 15.20 -5.53 -6.99
N ASP A 44 15.41 -4.60 -6.06
CA ASP A 44 14.95 -4.66 -4.67
C ASP A 44 13.48 -4.21 -4.50
N GLY A 45 12.89 -3.56 -5.51
CA GLY A 45 11.55 -2.99 -5.44
C GLY A 45 11.41 -1.65 -6.15
N VAL A 46 10.33 -0.94 -5.85
CA VAL A 46 10.00 0.35 -6.47
C VAL A 46 10.04 1.46 -5.44
N TRP A 47 10.74 2.54 -5.78
CA TRP A 47 10.74 3.77 -5.02
C TRP A 47 9.51 4.62 -5.35
N VAL A 48 8.74 4.98 -4.33
CA VAL A 48 7.52 5.79 -4.47
C VAL A 48 7.52 7.04 -3.59
N ALA A 49 6.78 8.05 -4.06
CA ALA A 49 6.41 9.26 -3.32
C ALA A 49 4.89 9.37 -3.18
N GLY A 50 4.42 10.25 -2.29
CA GLY A 50 2.98 10.48 -2.04
C GLY A 50 2.43 9.82 -0.77
N LEU A 51 3.22 8.95 -0.13
CA LEU A 51 2.90 8.38 1.18
C LEU A 51 3.37 9.29 2.33
N ALA A 52 2.71 9.16 3.48
CA ALA A 52 3.16 9.75 4.74
C ALA A 52 4.51 9.13 5.19
N ASP A 53 5.24 9.86 6.04
CA ASP A 53 6.56 9.43 6.54
C ASP A 53 6.57 8.01 7.14
N VAL A 54 5.44 7.63 7.76
CA VAL A 54 5.16 6.26 8.18
C VAL A 54 3.82 5.85 7.60
N ALA A 55 3.80 4.74 6.86
CA ALA A 55 2.59 4.17 6.26
C ALA A 55 2.59 2.64 6.42
N ARG A 56 1.43 2.06 6.73
CA ARG A 56 1.24 0.61 6.80
C ARG A 56 0.73 0.10 5.47
N VAL A 57 1.64 -0.20 4.56
CA VAL A 57 1.29 -0.67 3.21
C VAL A 57 0.90 -2.15 3.26
N ILE A 58 -0.17 -2.50 2.54
CA ILE A 58 -0.61 -3.88 2.35
C ILE A 58 0.22 -4.49 1.23
N THR A 59 1.13 -5.40 1.58
CA THR A 59 2.05 -6.05 0.64
C THR A 59 1.54 -7.39 0.12
N SER A 60 0.56 -7.98 0.83
CA SER A 60 -0.07 -9.24 0.48
C SER A 60 -1.58 -9.16 0.71
N GLY A 61 -2.35 -9.66 -0.26
CA GLY A 61 -3.83 -9.63 -0.22
C GLY A 61 -4.47 -8.33 -0.73
N GLN A 62 -3.68 -7.40 -1.28
CA GLN A 62 -4.14 -6.11 -1.81
C GLN A 62 -5.16 -6.21 -2.96
N ASP A 63 -5.13 -7.32 -3.71
CA ASP A 63 -6.08 -7.61 -4.82
C ASP A 63 -7.49 -7.96 -4.31
N TYR A 64 -7.61 -8.39 -3.05
CA TYR A 64 -8.87 -8.85 -2.46
C TYR A 64 -9.58 -7.78 -1.64
N VAL A 65 -9.01 -6.58 -1.52
CA VAL A 65 -9.52 -5.53 -0.64
C VAL A 65 -9.77 -4.24 -1.40
N THR A 66 -10.94 -3.65 -1.12
CA THR A 66 -11.34 -2.35 -1.63
C THR A 66 -11.44 -1.34 -0.49
N ASP A 67 -11.74 -0.08 -0.83
CA ASP A 67 -11.79 0.98 0.17
C ASP A 67 -12.84 0.70 1.26
N GLY A 68 -12.45 0.84 2.53
CA GLY A 68 -13.31 0.53 3.67
C GLY A 68 -13.43 -0.95 4.01
N THR A 69 -12.75 -1.85 3.29
CA THR A 69 -12.73 -3.27 3.63
C THR A 69 -12.08 -3.47 5.00
N PRO A 70 -12.73 -4.11 5.98
CA PRO A 70 -12.15 -4.35 7.29
C PRO A 70 -10.99 -5.36 7.19
N LEU A 71 -9.92 -5.10 7.95
CA LEU A 71 -8.69 -5.86 7.90
C LEU A 71 -8.35 -6.48 9.25
N ALA A 72 -7.80 -7.69 9.20
CA ALA A 72 -7.02 -8.27 10.28
C ALA A 72 -5.56 -8.32 9.81
N VAL A 73 -4.78 -7.31 10.17
CA VAL A 73 -3.41 -7.16 9.66
C VAL A 73 -2.39 -7.84 10.55
N THR A 74 -1.32 -8.34 9.94
CA THR A 74 -0.08 -8.72 10.63
C THR A 74 1.02 -7.82 10.10
N LEU A 75 1.82 -7.24 10.99
CA LEU A 75 2.94 -6.38 10.59
C LEU A 75 4.16 -7.22 10.28
N GLU A 76 4.80 -6.94 9.16
CA GLU A 76 6.07 -7.50 8.75
C GLU A 76 7.14 -6.41 8.78
N GLU A 77 8.35 -6.76 9.22
CA GLU A 77 9.48 -5.84 9.16
C GLU A 77 9.99 -5.78 7.72
N PRO A 78 10.24 -4.58 7.17
CA PRO A 78 10.72 -4.46 5.80
C PRO A 78 12.09 -5.13 5.65
N GLY A 79 12.18 -6.15 4.78
CA GLY A 79 13.44 -6.82 4.42
C GLY A 79 13.74 -8.14 5.16
N ALA A 80 12.73 -8.79 5.75
CA ALA A 80 12.85 -10.14 6.33
C ALA A 80 12.90 -11.26 5.26
#